data_AF-A0A1Q7CVN3-F1
#
_entry.id   AF-A0A1Q7CVN3-F1
#
_cell.length_a   1.000
_cell.length_b   1.000
_cell.length_c   1.000
_cell.angle_alpha   90.00
_cell.angle_beta   90.00
_cell.angle_gamma   90.00
#
_symmetry.space_group_name_H-M   'P 1'
#
loop_
_entity.id
_entity.type
_entity.pdbx_description
1 polymer ?
#
loop_
_entity_poly.entity_id
_entity_poly.type
_entity_poly.pdbx_seq_one_letter_code
_entity_poly.pdbx_strand_id
1 'polypeptide(L)'
;MNRIRRISTELLAAHRKEFGTDFHDNKKILNEVAIIRSKGLKNEIAGYITSYLRRELEEQKEKESEAATQTKPINETEMEEQILN
;
A
#
# COMPACT_ATOMS: atom_id res chain seq x y z
N MET A 1 -1.08 5.48 -23.75
CA MET A 1 -1.46 5.34 -22.31
C MET A 1 -2.46 4.20 -22.19
N ASN A 2 -2.24 3.22 -21.30
CA ASN A 2 -3.16 2.08 -21.16
C ASN A 2 -4.46 2.52 -20.46
N ARG A 3 -5.62 2.26 -21.08
CA ARG A 3 -6.95 2.70 -20.60
C ARG A 3 -7.28 2.19 -19.19
N ILE A 4 -6.92 0.94 -18.88
CA ILE A 4 -7.16 0.33 -17.57
C ILE A 4 -6.39 1.08 -16.48
N ARG A 5 -5.11 1.36 -16.75
CA ARG A 5 -4.26 2.10 -15.82
C ARG A 5 -4.81 3.50 -15.55
N ARG A 6 -5.20 4.23 -16.61
CA ARG A 6 -5.79 5.58 -16.46
C ARG A 6 -7.03 5.56 -15.57
N ILE A 7 -8.02 4.72 -15.89
CA ILE A 7 -9.27 4.64 -15.13
C ILE A 7 -9.01 4.21 -13.69
N SER A 8 -8.11 3.24 -13.48
CA SER A 8 -7.79 2.76 -12.15
C SER A 8 -7.11 3.84 -11.30
N THR A 9 -6.22 4.64 -11.90
CA THR A 9 -5.58 5.78 -11.22
C THR A 9 -6.60 6.86 -10.87
N GLU A 10 -7.55 7.17 -11.76
CA GLU A 10 -8.64 8.11 -11.48
C GLU A 10 -9.52 7.63 -10.32
N LEU A 11 -9.87 6.34 -10.30
CA LEU A 11 -10.65 5.74 -9.21
C LEU A 11 -9.89 5.72 -7.88
N LEU A 12 -8.61 5.39 -7.90
CA LEU A 12 -7.76 5.44 -6.70
C LEU A 12 -7.55 6.86 -6.19
N ALA A 13 -7.51 7.86 -7.06
CA ALA A 13 -7.40 9.26 -6.65
C ALA A 13 -8.66 9.74 -5.92
N ALA A 14 -9.85 9.32 -6.39
CA ALA A 14 -11.12 9.70 -5.79
C ALA A 14 -11.50 8.87 -4.55
N HIS A 15 -11.25 7.56 -4.57
CA HIS A 15 -11.78 6.59 -3.60
C HIS A 15 -10.67 5.74 -2.95
N ARG A 16 -9.48 6.31 -2.73
CA ARG A 16 -8.29 5.61 -2.19
C ARG A 16 -8.60 4.73 -0.98
N LYS A 17 -9.35 5.26 -0.01
CA LYS A 17 -9.60 4.64 1.30
C LYS A 17 -10.56 3.44 1.24
N GLU A 18 -11.35 3.36 0.18
CA GLU A 18 -12.34 2.29 0.00
C GLU A 18 -11.67 1.04 -0.58
N PHE A 19 -10.67 1.21 -1.46
CA PHE A 19 -9.97 0.10 -2.07
C PHE A 19 -8.94 -0.56 -1.13
N GLY A 20 -8.80 -1.87 -1.27
CA GLY A 20 -7.88 -2.70 -0.48
C GLY A 20 -7.11 -3.71 -1.33
N THR A 21 -6.51 -4.70 -0.65
CA THR A 21 -5.71 -5.76 -1.29
C THR A 21 -6.52 -7.01 -1.66
N ASP A 22 -7.82 -7.03 -1.37
CA ASP A 22 -8.75 -8.09 -1.75
C ASP A 22 -9.44 -7.80 -3.10
N PHE A 23 -9.43 -8.80 -3.98
CA PHE A 23 -9.98 -8.67 -5.32
C PHE A 23 -11.52 -8.65 -5.35
N HIS A 24 -12.18 -9.42 -4.49
CA HIS A 24 -13.63 -9.53 -4.49
C HIS A 24 -14.26 -8.27 -3.91
N ASP A 25 -13.68 -7.71 -2.86
CA ASP A 25 -14.17 -6.47 -2.26
C ASP A 25 -13.93 -5.29 -3.19
N ASN A 26 -12.76 -5.21 -3.85
CA ASN A 26 -12.51 -4.22 -4.89
C ASN A 26 -13.55 -4.28 -6.03
N LYS A 27 -14.03 -5.47 -6.41
CA LYS A 27 -15.11 -5.60 -7.39
C LYS A 27 -16.47 -5.11 -6.88
N LYS A 28 -16.77 -5.26 -5.59
CA LYS A 28 -18.00 -4.74 -4.99
C LYS A 28 -17.97 -3.22 -4.98
N ILE A 29 -16.88 -2.64 -4.49
CA ILE A 29 -16.64 -1.19 -4.49
C ILE A 29 -16.76 -0.64 -5.90
N LEU A 30 -16.16 -1.28 -6.90
CA LEU A 30 -16.30 -0.87 -8.30
C LEU A 30 -17.75 -0.82 -8.82
N ASN A 31 -18.68 -1.61 -8.25
CA ASN A 31 -20.10 -1.52 -8.61
C ASN A 31 -20.81 -0.34 -7.93
N GLU A 32 -20.32 0.07 -6.77
CA GLU A 32 -20.89 1.16 -5.98
C GLU A 32 -20.41 2.52 -6.51
N VAL A 33 -19.13 2.62 -6.87
CA VAL A 33 -18.50 3.88 -7.29
C VAL A 33 -18.53 4.11 -8.80
N ALA A 34 -18.74 3.08 -9.62
CA ALA A 34 -18.68 3.21 -11.08
C ALA A 34 -19.65 2.29 -11.84
N ILE A 35 -20.26 2.82 -12.90
CA ILE A 35 -21.14 2.04 -13.79
C ILE A 35 -20.28 1.34 -14.87
N ILE A 36 -19.73 0.16 -14.54
CA ILE A 36 -18.96 -0.65 -15.48
C ILE A 36 -19.82 -1.79 -16.04
N ARG A 37 -20.20 -1.66 -17.31
CA ARG A 37 -21.07 -2.62 -18.02
C ARG A 37 -20.38 -3.93 -18.37
N SER A 38 -19.10 -3.88 -18.76
CA SER A 38 -18.35 -5.07 -19.17
C SER A 38 -17.72 -5.79 -17.97
N LYS A 39 -18.02 -7.08 -17.84
CA LYS A 39 -17.42 -7.97 -16.83
C LYS A 39 -15.89 -8.05 -16.97
N GLY A 40 -15.39 -8.17 -18.20
CA GLY A 40 -13.96 -8.26 -18.47
C GLY A 40 -13.23 -7.00 -18.03
N LEU A 41 -13.74 -5.84 -18.45
CA LEU A 41 -13.19 -4.54 -18.07
C LEU A 41 -13.16 -4.34 -16.54
N LYS A 42 -14.24 -4.74 -15.86
CA LYS A 42 -14.34 -4.68 -14.40
C LYS A 42 -13.28 -5.55 -13.73
N ASN A 43 -13.07 -6.77 -14.24
CA ASN A 43 -12.05 -7.67 -13.71
C ASN A 43 -10.63 -7.13 -13.95
N GLU A 44 -10.35 -6.55 -15.11
CA GLU A 44 -9.04 -5.94 -15.41
C GLU A 44 -8.75 -4.76 -14.49
N ILE A 45 -9.72 -3.88 -14.26
CA ILE A 45 -9.58 -2.74 -13.35
C ILE A 45 -9.37 -3.22 -11.91
N ALA A 46 -10.22 -4.13 -11.42
CA ALA A 46 -10.08 -4.69 -10.08
C ALA A 46 -8.72 -5.38 -9.88
N GLY A 47 -8.27 -6.15 -10.88
CA GLY A 47 -6.98 -6.82 -10.86
C GLY A 47 -5.83 -5.83 -10.80
N TYR A 48 -5.88 -4.76 -11.61
CA TYR A 48 -4.86 -3.72 -11.60
C TYR A 48 -4.79 -2.98 -10.26
N ILE A 49 -5.94 -2.56 -9.71
CA ILE A 49 -6.01 -1.89 -8.39
C ILE A 49 -5.42 -2.79 -7.30
N THR A 50 -5.80 -4.07 -7.30
CA THR A 50 -5.34 -5.04 -6.30
C THR A 50 -3.82 -5.20 -6.33
N SER A 51 -3.24 -5.43 -7.53
CA SER A 51 -1.79 -5.58 -7.68
C SER A 51 -1.03 -4.28 -7.37
N TYR A 52 -1.62 -3.13 -7.70
CA TYR A 52 -1.03 -1.83 -7.38
C TYR A 52 -0.92 -1.60 -5.86
N LEU A 53 -2.01 -1.86 -5.12
CA LEU A 53 -2.03 -1.66 -3.66
C LEU A 53 -1.15 -2.66 -2.91
N ARG A 54 -1.05 -3.90 -3.39
CA ARG A 54 -0.12 -4.89 -2.81
C ARG A 54 1.33 -4.42 -2.93
N ARG A 55 1.73 -3.99 -4.14
CA ARG A 55 3.08 -3.48 -4.37
C ARG A 55 3.38 -2.25 -3.52
N GLU A 56 2.42 -1.32 -3.41
CA GLU A 56 2.59 -0.13 -2.58
C GLU A 56 2.78 -0.48 -1.09
N LEU A 57 2.05 -1.49 -0.60
CA LEU A 57 2.17 -1.97 0.78
C LEU A 57 3.51 -2.68 1.03
N GLU A 58 4.01 -3.45 0.07
CA GLU A 58 5.35 -4.05 0.12
C GLU A 58 6.44 -2.97 0.16
N GLU A 59 6.38 -1.98 -0.73
CA GLU A 59 7.31 -0.84 -0.76
C GLU A 59 7.27 -0.03 0.56
N GLN A 60 6.11 0.10 1.19
CA GLN A 60 5.98 0.75 2.50
C GLN A 60 6.62 -0.07 3.62
N LYS A 61 6.38 -1.38 3.65
CA LYS A 61 7.00 -2.29 4.63
C LYS A 61 8.52 -2.31 4.52
N GLU A 62 9.05 -2.29 3.30
CA GLU A 62 10.49 -2.23 3.05
C GLU A 62 11.09 -0.95 3.64
N LYS A 63 10.48 0.21 3.36
CA LYS A 63 10.90 1.50 3.92
C LYS A 63 10.79 1.57 5.44
N GLU A 64 9.75 1.00 6.02
CA GLU A 64 9.57 0.91 7.48
C GLU A 64 10.62 -0.01 8.11
N SER A 65 10.98 -1.13 7.45
CA SER A 65 12.02 -2.04 7.92
C SER A 65 13.42 -1.43 7.87
N GLU A 66 13.69 -0.57 6.89
CA GLU A 66 14.94 0.20 6.78
C GLU A 66 15.01 1.36 7.79
N ALA A 67 13.87 1.96 8.16
CA ALA A 67 13.81 3.00 9.18
C ALA A 67 13.92 2.44 10.62
N ALA A 68 13.42 1.23 10.87
CA ALA A 68 13.48 0.59 12.19
C ALA A 68 14.89 0.10 12.58
N THR A 69 15.78 -0.15 11.62
CA THR A 69 17.19 -0.53 11.88
C THR A 69 18.07 0.64 12.33
N GLN A 70 17.61 1.89 12.23
CA GLN A 70 18.39 3.08 12.61
C GLN A 70 17.95 3.75 13.93
N THR A 71 17.01 3.17 14.67
CA THR A 71 16.62 3.62 16.02
C THR A 71 16.77 2.51 17.06
N LYS A 72 17.99 2.03 17.25
CA LYS A 72 18.44 1.60 18.58
C LYS A 72 19.33 2.71 19.13
N PRO A 73 18.94 3.46 20.18
CA PRO A 73 19.89 4.30 20.88
C PRO A 73 20.96 3.38 21.50
N ILE A 74 22.12 3.34 20.86
CA ILE A 74 23.37 2.89 21.47
C ILE A 74 23.74 4.02 22.44
N ASN A 75 23.25 3.98 23.68
CA ASN A 75 23.77 4.88 24.71
C ASN A 75 23.50 4.40 26.14
N GLU A 76 23.98 3.20 26.51
CA GLU A 76 24.16 2.81 27.93
C GLU A 76 25.38 1.88 28.07
N THR A 77 26.58 2.31 27.66
CA THR A 77 27.80 1.52 27.95
C THR A 77 29.00 2.34 28.44
N GLU A 78 28.84 3.64 28.71
CA GLU A 78 30.00 4.48 29.11
C GLU A 78 29.91 5.12 30.51
N MET A 79 28.99 4.71 31.39
CA MET A 79 28.92 5.29 32.75
C MET A 79 29.33 4.38 33.92
N GLU A 80 29.67 3.10 33.71
CA GLU A 80 30.07 2.21 34.83
C GLU A 80 31.58 2.18 35.12
N GLU A 81 32.44 2.72 34.26
CA GLU A 81 33.90 2.75 34.52
C GLU A 81 34.37 3.93 35.40
N GLN A 82 33.48 4.82 35.84
CA GLN A 82 33.86 5.96 36.71
C GLN A 82 33.60 5.76 38.21
N ILE A 83 33.15 4.58 38.67
CA ILE A 83 32.87 4.33 40.11
C ILE A 83 34.00 3.55 40.80
N LEU A 84 35.06 3.15 40.11
CA LEU A 84 36.20 2.47 40.74
C LEU A 84 37.53 3.15 40.44
N ASN A 85 37.69 4.37 40.95
CA ASN A 85 39.00 4.97 41.25
C ASN A 85 38.91 5.88 42.48
#